data_AF-A0A554XFX0-F1
#
_entry.id   AF-A0A554XFX0-F1
#
_cell.length_a   1.000
_cell.length_b   1.000
_cell.length_c   1.000
_cell.angle_alpha   90.00
_cell.angle_beta   90.00
_cell.angle_gamma   90.00
#
_symmetry.space_group_name_H-M   'P 1'
#
loop_
_entity.id
_entity.type
_entity.pdbx_description
1 polymer ?
#
loop_
_entity_poly.entity_id
_entity_poly.type
_entity_poly.pdbx_seq_one_letter_code
_entity_poly.pdbx_strand_id
1 'polypeptide(L)'
;MGVQQRIINVLIALDQLAWVLLTLGRGHPDETISAAAWRMEQQGKIAGRVFRPLVDLLFRPIEKDHCYKAWLSEVQRAQLPSVYRG
;
A
#
# COMPACT_ATOMS: atom_id res chain seq x y z
N MET A 1 19.73 9.81 -0.75
CA MET A 1 18.49 9.33 -1.42
C MET A 1 18.66 9.45 -2.92
N GLY A 2 18.72 8.32 -3.64
CA GLY A 2 18.86 8.30 -5.11
C GLY A 2 17.58 8.70 -5.85
N VAL A 3 17.68 8.95 -7.16
CA VAL A 3 16.54 9.34 -8.01
C VAL A 3 15.43 8.29 -7.99
N GLN A 4 15.78 7.01 -8.04
CA GLN A 4 14.81 5.90 -7.96
C GLN A 4 13.96 5.97 -6.69
N GLN A 5 14.58 6.19 -5.53
CA GLN A 5 13.86 6.31 -4.26
C GLN A 5 12.92 7.53 -4.25
N ARG A 6 13.32 8.64 -4.87
CA ARG A 6 12.46 9.83 -4.97
C ARG A 6 11.20 9.54 -5.80
N ILE A 7 11.35 8.84 -6.92
CA ILE A 7 10.23 8.44 -7.78
C ILE A 7 9.29 7.52 -6.99
N ILE A 8 9.83 6.52 -6.29
CA ILE A 8 9.05 5.60 -5.45
C ILE A 8 8.27 6.37 -4.37
N ASN A 9 8.91 7.30 -3.67
CA ASN A 9 8.24 8.11 -2.64
C ASN A 9 7.07 8.94 -3.23
N VAL A 10 7.24 9.52 -4.42
CA VAL A 10 6.17 10.26 -5.11
C VAL A 10 5.02 9.33 -5.50
N LEU A 11 5.31 8.15 -6.05
CA LEU A 11 4.30 7.17 -6.42
C LEU A 11 3.49 6.70 -5.21
N ILE A 12 4.15 6.47 -4.07
CA ILE A 12 3.48 6.10 -2.82
C ILE A 12 2.59 7.23 -2.33
N ALA A 13 3.08 8.47 -2.33
CA ALA A 13 2.27 9.62 -1.90
C ALA A 13 1.01 9.79 -2.77
N LEU A 14 1.13 9.56 -4.08
CA LEU A 14 -0.01 9.58 -5.00
C LEU A 14 -0.98 8.44 -4.73
N ASP A 15 -0.50 7.23 -4.43
CA ASP A 15 -1.34 6.08 -4.10
C ASP A 15 -2.12 6.29 -2.79
N GLN A 16 -1.44 6.77 -1.74
CA GLN A 16 -2.06 7.12 -0.46
C GLN A 16 -3.09 8.24 -0.61
N LEU A 17 -2.81 9.25 -1.43
CA LEU A 17 -3.79 10.30 -1.76
C LEU A 17 -5.00 9.71 -2.49
N ALA A 18 -4.77 8.88 -3.51
CA ALA A 18 -5.84 8.22 -4.25
C ALA A 18 -6.70 7.36 -3.32
N TRP A 19 -6.09 6.63 -2.38
CA TRP A 19 -6.82 5.83 -1.39
C TRP A 19 -7.77 6.67 -0.55
N VAL A 20 -7.28 7.77 0.02
CA VAL A 20 -8.09 8.67 0.85
C VAL A 20 -9.21 9.31 0.01
N LEU A 21 -8.94 9.71 -1.24
CA LEU A 21 -9.95 10.28 -2.13
C LEU A 21 -11.03 9.26 -2.53
N LEU A 22 -10.64 8.06 -2.97
CA LEU A 22 -11.56 7.00 -3.41
C LEU A 22 -12.47 6.52 -2.27
N THR A 23 -11.96 6.56 -1.05
CA THR A 23 -12.72 6.17 0.15
C THR A 23 -13.48 7.34 0.79
N LEU A 24 -13.42 8.54 0.23
CA LEU A 24 -13.98 9.77 0.79
C LEU A 24 -13.53 9.99 2.26
N GLY A 25 -12.25 9.75 2.53
CA GLY A 25 -11.64 9.90 3.85
C GLY A 25 -11.83 8.72 4.80
N ARG A 26 -12.44 7.62 4.37
CA ARG A 26 -12.61 6.41 5.22
C ARG A 26 -11.39 5.51 5.23
N GLY A 27 -10.49 5.65 4.27
CA GLY A 27 -9.18 5.02 4.22
C GLY A 27 -8.21 5.68 5.19
N HIS A 28 -7.24 4.92 5.70
CA HIS A 28 -6.27 5.48 6.64
C HIS A 28 -5.22 6.32 5.89
N PRO A 29 -4.77 7.45 6.46
CA PRO A 29 -3.57 8.12 5.97
C PRO A 29 -2.36 7.21 6.15
N ASP A 30 -1.31 7.45 5.36
CA ASP A 30 -0.09 6.63 5.32
C ASP A 30 -0.35 5.14 5.00
N GLU A 31 -1.42 4.84 4.28
CA GLU A 31 -1.74 3.48 3.82
C GLU A 31 -1.93 3.46 2.29
N THR A 32 -1.13 2.63 1.62
CA THR A 32 -1.26 2.35 0.19
C THR A 32 -2.51 1.50 -0.13
N ILE A 33 -3.06 1.60 -1.35
CA ILE A 33 -4.24 0.82 -1.77
C ILE A 33 -3.93 -0.68 -1.69
N SER A 34 -2.72 -1.08 -2.11
CA SER A 34 -2.25 -2.47 -2.04
C SER A 34 -2.20 -2.98 -0.58
N ALA A 35 -1.70 -2.18 0.36
CA ALA A 35 -1.70 -2.53 1.78
C ALA A 35 -3.13 -2.63 2.35
N ALA A 36 -4.00 -1.69 1.98
CA ALA A 36 -5.41 -1.70 2.38
C ALA A 36 -6.14 -2.93 1.84
N ALA A 37 -5.89 -3.34 0.59
CA ALA A 37 -6.48 -4.52 -0.02
C ALA A 37 -6.14 -5.79 0.78
N TRP A 38 -4.85 -5.97 1.14
CA TRP A 38 -4.42 -7.06 2.01
C TRP A 38 -5.10 -7.01 3.38
N ARG A 39 -5.06 -5.86 4.07
CA ARG A 39 -5.72 -5.70 5.39
C ARG A 39 -7.21 -6.02 5.33
N MET A 40 -7.91 -5.56 4.30
CA MET A 40 -9.33 -5.83 4.11
C MET A 40 -9.60 -7.32 3.89
N GLU A 41 -8.74 -8.03 3.14
CA GLU A 41 -8.83 -9.49 2.98
C GLU A 41 -8.68 -10.19 4.33
N GLN A 42 -7.68 -9.83 5.14
CA GLN A 42 -7.45 -10.39 6.48
C GLN A 42 -8.61 -10.09 7.45
N GLN A 43 -9.30 -8.96 7.28
CA GLN A 43 -10.52 -8.62 8.01
C GLN A 43 -11.77 -9.37 7.50
N GLY A 44 -11.62 -10.24 6.50
CA GLY A 44 -12.73 -10.99 5.90
C GLY A 44 -13.68 -10.13 5.06
N LYS A 45 -13.31 -8.89 4.68
CA LYS A 45 -14.15 -8.03 3.85
C LYS A 45 -14.19 -8.52 2.41
N ILE A 46 -15.38 -8.52 1.81
CA ILE A 46 -15.60 -8.99 0.43
C ILE A 46 -14.74 -8.18 -0.55
N ALA A 47 -14.69 -6.86 -0.38
CA ALA A 47 -13.83 -5.99 -1.20
C ALA A 47 -12.36 -6.46 -1.18
N GLY A 48 -11.80 -6.75 0.00
CA GLY A 48 -10.43 -7.26 0.10
C GLY A 48 -10.23 -8.61 -0.61
N ARG A 49 -11.14 -9.58 -0.40
CA ARG A 49 -11.05 -10.90 -1.03
C ARG A 49 -11.13 -10.86 -2.57
N VAL A 50 -11.76 -9.85 -3.14
CA VAL A 50 -11.87 -9.67 -4.60
C VAL A 50 -10.72 -8.79 -5.13
N PHE A 51 -10.49 -7.62 -4.54
CA PHE A 51 -9.51 -6.67 -5.05
C PHE A 51 -8.07 -7.11 -4.82
N ARG A 52 -7.74 -7.73 -3.69
CA ARG A 52 -6.36 -8.18 -3.39
C ARG A 52 -5.80 -9.13 -4.48
N PRO A 53 -6.47 -10.24 -4.87
CA PRO A 53 -5.90 -11.14 -5.86
C PRO A 53 -5.84 -10.51 -7.26
N LEU A 54 -6.75 -9.59 -7.58
CA LEU A 54 -6.71 -8.84 -8.84
C LEU A 54 -5.48 -7.92 -8.91
N VAL A 55 -5.21 -7.18 -7.83
CA VAL A 55 -4.03 -6.30 -7.75
C VAL A 55 -2.75 -7.14 -7.74
N ASP A 56 -2.68 -8.21 -6.96
CA ASP A 56 -1.53 -9.12 -6.97
C ASP A 56 -1.27 -9.74 -8.36
N LEU A 57 -2.32 -10.07 -9.12
CA LEU A 57 -2.18 -10.58 -10.48
C LEU A 57 -1.63 -9.52 -11.44
N LEU A 58 -2.11 -8.28 -11.34
CA LEU A 58 -1.64 -7.15 -12.16
C LEU A 58 -0.15 -6.86 -11.91
N PHE A 59 0.28 -6.90 -10.64
CA PHE A 59 1.66 -6.61 -10.25
C PHE A 59 2.60 -7.82 -10.30
N ARG A 60 2.08 -9.03 -10.51
CA ARG A 60 2.85 -10.28 -10.56
C ARG A 60 4.10 -10.25 -11.46
N PRO A 61 4.12 -9.59 -12.64
CA PRO A 61 5.33 -9.50 -13.48
C PRO A 61 6.45 -8.67 -12.84
N ILE A 62 6.10 -7.75 -11.94
CA ILE A 62 7.03 -6.83 -11.27
C ILE A 62 7.42 -7.42 -9.91
N GLU A 63 6.44 -7.89 -9.15
CA GLU A 63 6.61 -8.34 -7.78
C GLU A 63 5.62 -9.44 -7.40
N LYS A 64 6.13 -10.53 -6.81
CA LYS A 64 5.28 -11.55 -6.17
C LYS A 64 4.81 -11.07 -4.79
N ASP A 65 3.55 -11.39 -4.47
CA ASP A 65 2.88 -11.06 -3.21
C ASP A 65 2.91 -9.55 -2.92
N HIS A 66 2.62 -8.75 -3.94
CA HIS A 66 2.74 -7.29 -3.92
C HIS A 66 1.92 -6.65 -2.79
N CYS A 67 0.64 -7.03 -2.64
CA CYS A 67 -0.23 -6.51 -1.59
C CYS A 67 0.27 -6.86 -0.19
N TYR A 68 0.77 -8.08 0.01
CA TYR A 68 1.36 -8.50 1.29
C TYR A 68 2.59 -7.67 1.64
N LYS A 69 3.49 -7.46 0.67
CA LYS A 69 4.71 -6.67 0.89
C LYS A 69 4.42 -5.20 1.10
N ALA A 70 3.45 -4.64 0.39
CA ALA A 70 2.96 -3.28 0.65
C ALA A 70 2.47 -3.16 2.10
N TRP A 71 1.62 -4.09 2.55
CA TRP A 71 1.17 -4.15 3.94
C TRP A 71 2.34 -4.29 4.93
N LEU A 72 3.29 -5.18 4.65
CA LEU A 72 4.46 -5.38 5.51
C LEU A 72 5.33 -4.11 5.60
N SER A 73 5.49 -3.37 4.51
CA SER A 73 6.19 -2.09 4.46
C SER A 73 5.53 -1.04 5.37
N GLU A 74 4.19 -0.96 5.37
CA GLU A 74 3.45 -0.06 6.27
C GLU A 74 3.59 -0.48 7.73
N VAL A 75 3.46 -1.79 8.02
CA VAL A 75 3.65 -2.33 9.39
C VAL A 75 5.04 -2.02 9.92
N GLN A 76 6.07 -2.15 9.08
CA GLN A 76 7.46 -1.86 9.42
C GLN A 76 7.79 -0.37 9.38
N ARG A 77 6.85 0.49 8.95
CA ARG A 77 7.06 1.93 8.73
C ARG A 77 8.29 2.20 7.86
N ALA A 78 8.50 1.39 6.83
CA ALA A 78 9.71 1.43 6.01
C ALA A 78 9.88 2.77 5.26
N GLN A 79 8.76 3.45 5.02
CA GLN A 79 8.64 4.74 4.34
C GLN A 79 9.02 5.91 5.26
N LEU A 80 8.87 5.71 6.56
CA LEU A 80 9.08 6.74 7.57
C LEU A 80 10.59 7.01 7.72
N PRO A 81 11.03 8.27 7.79
CA PRO A 81 12.42 8.59 8.12
C PRO A 81 12.86 7.91 9.43
N SER A 82 14.11 7.46 9.48
CA SER A 82 14.65 6.71 10.64
C SER A 82 14.50 7.45 11.96
N VAL A 83 14.61 8.79 11.95
CA VAL A 83 14.44 9.65 13.12
C VAL A 83 13.04 9.62 13.72
N TYR A 84 12.03 9.16 12.98
CA TYR A 84 10.65 9.01 13.46
C TYR A 84 10.27 7.56 13.77
N ARG A 85 11.16 6.59 13.51
CA ARG A 85 10.95 5.19 13.89
C ARG A 85 11.34 5.06 15.37
N GLY A 86 10.33 5.10 16.24
CA GLY A 86 10.47 4.83 17.67
C GLY A 86 10.84 3.38 17.97
#